data_AF-A0A922KYR2-F1
#
_entry.id   AF-A0A922KYR2-F1
#
_cell.length_a   1.000
_cell.length_b   1.000
_cell.length_c   1.000
_cell.angle_alpha   90.00
_cell.angle_beta   90.00
_cell.angle_gamma   90.00
#
_symmetry.space_group_name_H-M   'P 1'
#
loop_
_entity.id
_entity.type
_entity.pdbx_description
1 polymer ?
#
loop_
_entity_poly.entity_id
_entity_poly.type
_entity_poly.pdbx_seq_one_letter_code
_entity_poly.pdbx_strand_id
1 'polypeptide(L)'
;MFYYWDNRWKTSRDGSVTRRFFPSIYDRLSYYIDLNFTLVQFLSGHGKFRHYLYNIGYSTDSSCWCGIDTQNSIHLICYCQRFASPRFQIENRCGLSLHEETLPIWITKFPVQLFEFLLLIYKCL
;
A
#
# COMPACT_ATOMS: atom_id res chain seq x y z
N MET A 1 -22.71 16.21 6.61
CA MET A 1 -22.74 15.93 5.15
C MET A 1 -21.80 14.79 4.73
N PHE A 2 -20.70 14.52 5.45
CA PHE A 2 -19.75 13.44 5.11
C PHE A 2 -20.15 12.02 5.58
N TYR A 3 -21.03 11.89 6.57
CA TYR A 3 -21.43 10.59 7.14
C TYR A 3 -21.87 9.54 6.11
N TYR A 4 -22.77 9.89 5.19
CA TYR A 4 -23.24 8.95 4.16
C TYR A 4 -22.11 8.47 3.23
N TRP A 5 -21.16 9.35 2.94
CA TRP A 5 -20.03 9.03 2.08
C TRP A 5 -19.02 8.14 2.81
N ASP A 6 -18.78 8.40 4.09
CA ASP A 6 -17.95 7.54 4.95
C ASP A 6 -18.55 6.15 5.10
N ASN A 7 -19.86 6.05 5.33
CA ASN A 7 -20.54 4.78 5.44
C ASN A 7 -20.42 3.97 4.14
N ARG A 8 -20.70 4.59 2.99
CA ARG A 8 -20.52 3.95 1.68
C ARG A 8 -19.08 3.50 1.45
N TRP A 9 -18.11 4.32 1.84
CA TRP A 9 -16.70 4.00 1.71
C TRP A 9 -16.32 2.75 2.51
N LYS A 10 -16.74 2.70 3.79
CA LYS A 10 -16.47 1.59 4.72
C LYS A 10 -17.16 0.29 4.32
N THR A 11 -18.36 0.36 3.74
CA THR A 11 -19.16 -0.83 3.37
C THR A 11 -18.97 -1.29 1.92
N SER A 12 -18.26 -0.52 1.09
CA SER A 12 -18.05 -0.89 -0.32
C SER A 12 -17.17 -2.14 -0.44
N ARG A 13 -17.40 -2.94 -1.49
CA ARG A 13 -16.52 -4.05 -1.88
C ARG A 13 -15.30 -3.56 -2.67
N ASP A 14 -15.45 -2.45 -3.40
CA ASP A 14 -14.40 -1.89 -4.26
C ASP A 14 -13.39 -1.08 -3.45
N GLY A 15 -12.14 -0.97 -3.89
CA GLY A 15 -11.13 -0.15 -3.22
C GLY A 15 -10.60 -0.74 -1.92
N SER A 16 -10.64 -2.07 -1.76
CA SER A 16 -10.19 -2.79 -0.57
C SER A 16 -8.73 -2.46 -0.19
N VAL A 17 -7.85 -2.29 -1.19
CA VAL A 17 -6.46 -1.88 -0.99
C VAL A 17 -6.36 -0.44 -0.51
N THR A 18 -7.02 0.49 -1.21
CA THR A 18 -7.01 1.92 -0.85
C THR A 18 -7.56 2.15 0.57
N ARG A 19 -8.55 1.36 0.99
CA ARG A 19 -9.08 1.38 2.37
C ARG A 19 -8.06 1.02 3.45
N ARG A 20 -7.01 0.25 3.14
CA ARG A 20 -5.93 -0.04 4.11
C ARG A 20 -5.14 1.22 4.47
N PHE A 21 -5.04 2.17 3.54
CA PHE A 21 -4.38 3.46 3.77
C PHE A 21 -5.34 4.54 4.26
N PHE A 22 -6.59 4.50 3.81
CA PHE A 22 -7.64 5.45 4.20
C PHE A 22 -8.89 4.70 4.68
N PRO A 23 -8.93 4.22 5.94
CA PRO A 23 -10.09 3.49 6.48
C PRO A 23 -11.38 4.32 6.48
N SER A 24 -11.25 5.63 6.59
CA SER A 24 -12.33 6.60 6.53
C SER A 24 -12.04 7.69 5.50
N ILE A 25 -13.10 8.32 4.98
CA ILE A 25 -12.96 9.54 4.17
C ILE A 25 -12.31 10.67 4.97
N TYR A 26 -12.46 10.68 6.30
CA TYR A 26 -11.84 11.68 7.16
C TYR A 26 -10.32 11.50 7.19
N ASP A 27 -9.83 10.25 7.16
CA ASP A 27 -8.39 9.97 7.07
C ASP A 27 -7.82 10.52 5.76
N ARG A 28 -8.52 10.30 4.64
CA ARG A 28 -8.11 10.86 3.34
C ARG A 28 -8.12 12.39 3.33
N LEU A 29 -9.08 13.02 4.00
CA LEU A 29 -9.20 14.48 4.06
C LEU A 29 -8.29 15.15 5.10
N SER A 30 -7.71 14.37 6.02
CA SER A 30 -6.91 14.90 7.13
C SER A 30 -5.60 15.57 6.71
N TYR A 31 -5.09 15.25 5.51
CA TYR A 31 -3.79 15.73 5.04
C TYR A 31 -3.72 15.80 3.50
N TYR A 32 -2.90 16.73 2.99
CA TYR A 32 -2.60 16.82 1.55
C TYR A 32 -1.59 15.74 1.15
N ILE A 33 -1.90 14.97 0.11
CA ILE A 33 -1.03 13.90 -0.37
C ILE A 33 -0.57 14.26 -1.77
N ASP A 34 0.75 14.37 -1.93
CA ASP A 34 1.37 14.59 -3.23
C ASP A 34 1.37 13.28 -4.02
N LEU A 35 0.31 13.09 -4.82
CA LEU A 35 0.12 11.89 -5.60
C LEU A 35 1.11 11.86 -6.77
N ASN A 36 1.88 10.79 -6.84
CA ASN A 36 2.74 10.49 -7.97
C ASN A 36 2.45 9.08 -8.50
N PHE A 37 3.01 8.78 -9.67
CA PHE A 37 2.77 7.54 -10.40
C PHE A 37 3.01 6.28 -9.53
N THR A 38 4.15 6.21 -8.84
CA THR A 38 4.49 5.07 -7.98
C THR A 38 3.52 4.94 -6.81
N LEU A 39 3.26 6.04 -6.09
CA LEU A 39 2.36 6.02 -4.94
C LEU A 39 0.96 5.55 -5.33
N VAL A 40 0.39 6.10 -6.41
CA VAL A 40 -0.96 5.74 -6.88
C VAL A 40 -1.07 4.24 -7.19
N GLN A 41 -0.02 3.62 -7.75
CA GLN A 41 -0.02 2.18 -7.99
C GLN A 41 -0.15 1.39 -6.68
N PHE A 42 0.67 1.68 -5.66
CA PHE A 42 0.56 0.99 -4.36
C PHE A 42 -0.80 1.21 -3.69
N LEU A 43 -1.32 2.44 -3.71
CA LEU A 43 -2.61 2.78 -3.09
C LEU A 43 -3.79 2.09 -3.76
N SER A 44 -3.73 1.87 -5.07
CA SER A 44 -4.78 1.16 -5.82
C SER A 44 -4.58 -0.36 -5.83
N GLY A 45 -3.34 -0.82 -5.60
CA GLY A 45 -2.95 -2.21 -5.83
C GLY A 45 -2.88 -2.57 -7.32
N HIS A 46 -2.81 -1.56 -8.20
CA HIS A 46 -2.73 -1.73 -9.65
C HIS A 46 -1.32 -1.48 -10.17
N GLY A 47 -1.03 -1.93 -11.39
CA GLY A 47 0.22 -1.66 -12.09
C GLY A 47 1.09 -2.90 -12.23
N LYS A 48 2.37 -2.81 -11.84
CA LYS A 48 3.35 -3.90 -12.05
C LYS A 48 3.20 -5.11 -11.12
N PHE A 49 2.25 -5.09 -10.18
CA PHE A 49 2.07 -6.19 -9.24
C PHE A 49 1.59 -7.46 -9.96
N ARG A 50 2.28 -8.58 -9.81
CA ARG A 50 1.90 -9.84 -10.49
C ARG A 50 0.48 -10.28 -10.17
N HIS A 51 -0.01 -10.06 -8.94
CA HIS A 51 -1.40 -10.35 -8.59
C HIS A 51 -2.38 -9.55 -9.47
N TYR A 52 -2.12 -8.25 -9.69
CA TYR A 52 -2.94 -7.44 -10.58
C TYR A 52 -2.83 -7.91 -12.04
N LEU A 53 -1.61 -8.10 -12.55
CA LEU A 53 -1.37 -8.55 -13.93
C LEU A 53 -2.01 -9.91 -14.22
N TYR A 54 -2.03 -10.81 -13.25
CA TYR A 54 -2.73 -12.09 -13.34
C TYR A 54 -4.26 -11.89 -13.50
N ASN A 55 -4.86 -11.06 -12.65
CA ASN A 55 -6.30 -10.81 -12.67
C ASN A 55 -6.78 -10.15 -13.97
N ILE A 56 -5.91 -9.39 -14.66
CA ILE A 56 -6.22 -8.78 -15.97
C ILE A 56 -5.70 -9.59 -17.17
N GLY A 57 -5.19 -10.81 -16.95
CA GLY A 57 -4.79 -11.72 -18.02
C GLY A 57 -3.45 -11.42 -18.70
N TYR A 58 -2.62 -10.55 -18.13
CA TYR A 58 -1.28 -10.21 -18.63
C TYR A 58 -0.16 -11.05 -18.00
N SER A 59 -0.46 -11.85 -16.97
CA SER A 59 0.45 -12.80 -16.35
C SER A 59 -0.27 -14.12 -16.08
N THR A 60 0.46 -15.24 -16.12
CA THR A 60 -0.04 -16.56 -15.72
C THR A 60 0.32 -16.92 -14.28
N ASP A 61 1.15 -16.10 -13.63
CA ASP A 61 1.63 -16.32 -12.25
C ASP A 61 1.41 -15.06 -11.41
N SER A 62 0.70 -15.21 -10.30
CA SER A 62 0.47 -14.15 -9.31
C SER A 62 1.46 -14.19 -8.14
N SER A 63 2.34 -15.20 -8.07
CA SER A 63 3.20 -15.48 -6.92
C SER A 63 4.30 -14.44 -6.76
N CYS A 64 4.58 -14.07 -5.51
CA CYS A 64 5.70 -13.21 -5.17
C CYS A 64 7.03 -13.98 -5.25
N TRP A 65 8.10 -13.30 -5.66
CA TRP A 65 9.46 -13.87 -5.70
C TRP A 65 10.03 -14.26 -4.33
N CYS A 66 9.31 -13.90 -3.26
CA CYS A 66 9.64 -14.34 -1.92
C CYS A 66 9.19 -15.79 -1.66
N GLY A 67 8.28 -16.34 -2.49
CA GLY A 67 7.77 -17.71 -2.39
C GLY A 67 6.69 -17.94 -1.33
N ILE A 68 6.22 -16.91 -0.64
CA ILE A 68 5.31 -17.05 0.52
C ILE A 68 3.84 -16.76 0.16
N ASP A 69 3.58 -15.75 -0.67
CA ASP A 69 2.23 -15.25 -0.97
C ASP A 69 2.16 -14.67 -2.39
N THR A 70 0.99 -14.22 -2.80
CA THR A 70 0.74 -13.41 -3.99
C THR A 70 1.50 -12.09 -3.93
N GLN A 71 1.99 -11.64 -5.08
CA GLN A 71 2.66 -10.36 -5.21
C GLN A 71 1.64 -9.23 -5.34
N ASN A 72 1.00 -8.86 -4.23
CA ASN A 72 0.15 -7.68 -4.14
C ASN A 72 0.88 -6.54 -3.39
N SER A 73 0.37 -5.31 -3.49
CA SER A 73 1.01 -4.13 -2.89
C SER A 73 1.15 -4.23 -1.38
N ILE A 74 0.13 -4.73 -0.68
CA ILE A 74 0.12 -4.89 0.77
C ILE A 74 1.17 -5.90 1.23
N HIS A 75 1.25 -7.05 0.57
CA HIS A 75 2.29 -8.04 0.82
C HIS A 75 3.69 -7.44 0.69
N LEU A 76 3.96 -6.73 -0.41
CA LEU A 76 5.27 -6.14 -0.65
C LEU A 76 5.67 -5.12 0.43
N ILE A 77 4.70 -4.30 0.87
CA ILE A 77 4.92 -3.27 1.88
C ILE A 77 5.11 -3.90 3.27
N CYS A 78 4.18 -4.74 3.72
CA CYS A 78 4.07 -5.14 5.13
C CYS A 78 4.71 -6.49 5.46
N TYR A 79 4.79 -7.43 4.51
CA TYR A 79 5.07 -8.84 4.83
C TYR A 79 6.23 -9.46 4.06
N CYS A 80 6.56 -8.93 2.88
CA CYS A 80 7.52 -9.57 1.98
C CYS A 80 8.91 -9.63 2.61
N GLN A 81 9.43 -10.84 2.80
CA GLN A 81 10.75 -11.09 3.38
C GLN A 81 11.90 -10.48 2.56
N ARG A 82 11.74 -10.33 1.24
CA ARG A 82 12.74 -9.67 0.38
C ARG A 82 12.94 -8.20 0.72
N PHE A 83 11.93 -7.56 1.32
CA PHE A 83 11.97 -6.16 1.74
C PHE A 83 12.06 -5.99 3.27
N ALA A 84 12.34 -7.08 4.02
CA ALA A 84 12.42 -7.03 5.47
C ALA A 84 13.50 -6.06 5.98
N SER A 85 14.70 -6.11 5.39
CA SER A 85 15.80 -5.22 5.77
C SER A 85 15.48 -3.73 5.53
N PRO A 86 15.11 -3.27 4.31
CA PRO A 86 14.75 -1.87 4.09
C PRO A 86 13.50 -1.43 4.87
N ARG A 87 12.52 -2.32 5.10
CA ARG A 87 11.37 -2.04 5.98
C ARG A 87 11.83 -1.77 7.41
N PHE A 88 12.65 -2.67 7.98
CA PHE A 88 13.18 -2.52 9.34
C PHE A 88 13.97 -1.22 9.52
N GLN A 89 14.71 -0.78 8.49
CA GLN A 89 15.43 0.49 8.52
C GLN A 89 14.50 1.69 8.67
N ILE A 90 13.41 1.76 7.90
CA ILE A 90 12.44 2.86 8.02
C ILE A 90 11.65 2.77 9.32
N GLU A 91 11.30 1.56 9.78
CA GLU A 91 10.60 1.35 11.06
C GLU A 91 11.42 1.89 12.24
N ASN A 92 12.71 1.55 12.31
CA ASN A 92 13.61 2.08 13.35
C ASN A 92 13.79 3.60 13.25
N ARG A 93 13.90 4.14 12.02
CA ARG A 93 14.05 5.58 11.80
C ARG A 93 12.82 6.36 12.25
N CYS A 94 11.63 5.80 12.07
CA CYS A 94 10.35 6.46 12.39
C CYS A 94 9.81 6.08 13.77
N GLY A 95 10.37 5.07 14.43
CA GLY A 95 9.90 4.57 15.72
C GLY A 95 8.49 3.97 15.67
N LEU A 96 8.10 3.40 14.53
CA LEU A 96 6.78 2.79 14.31
C LEU A 96 6.96 1.56 13.41
N SER A 97 6.30 0.45 13.71
CA SER A 97 6.32 -0.72 12.81
C SER A 97 5.39 -0.48 11.61
N LEU A 98 5.77 -1.02 10.45
CA LEU A 98 5.06 -0.92 9.18
C LEU A 98 4.31 -2.23 8.90
N HIS A 99 3.06 -2.26 9.32
CA HIS A 99 2.10 -3.33 9.07
C HIS A 99 0.76 -2.71 8.67
N GLU A 100 -0.22 -3.54 8.29
CA GLU A 100 -1.47 -3.05 7.69
C GLU A 100 -2.22 -2.04 8.57
N GLU A 101 -2.29 -2.28 9.87
CA GLU A 101 -3.00 -1.43 10.83
C GLU A 101 -2.35 -0.05 11.01
N THR A 102 -1.05 0.08 10.71
CA THR A 102 -0.31 1.35 10.83
C THR A 102 -0.20 2.09 9.50
N LEU A 103 -0.61 1.52 8.37
CA LEU A 103 -0.58 2.20 7.06
C LEU A 103 -1.24 3.59 7.06
N PRO A 104 -2.40 3.82 7.73
CA PRO A 104 -3.00 5.16 7.79
C PRO A 104 -2.11 6.18 8.51
N ILE A 105 -1.33 5.73 9.49
CA ILE A 105 -0.37 6.58 10.21
C ILE A 105 0.85 6.85 9.32
N TRP A 106 1.36 5.83 8.63
CA TRP A 106 2.53 5.97 7.78
C TRP A 106 2.32 6.95 6.62
N ILE A 107 1.17 6.88 5.96
CA ILE A 107 0.87 7.76 4.82
C ILE A 107 0.68 9.23 5.22
N THR A 108 0.34 9.50 6.48
CA THR A 108 0.10 10.86 6.98
C THR A 108 1.29 11.42 7.73
N LYS A 109 1.88 10.63 8.65
CA LYS A 109 2.97 11.07 9.55
C LYS A 109 4.35 10.92 8.94
N PHE A 110 4.54 9.93 8.06
CA PHE A 110 5.84 9.59 7.46
C PHE A 110 5.78 9.46 5.92
N PRO A 111 5.15 10.40 5.20
CA PRO A 111 4.87 10.23 3.77
C PRO A 111 6.15 10.12 2.93
N VAL A 112 7.21 10.84 3.30
CA VAL A 112 8.49 10.83 2.57
C VAL A 112 9.20 9.48 2.70
N GLN A 113 9.34 8.99 3.94
CA GLN A 113 10.01 7.70 4.21
C GLN A 113 9.23 6.54 3.61
N LEU A 114 7.89 6.58 3.71
CA LEU A 114 7.04 5.61 3.04
C LEU A 114 7.28 5.67 1.52
N PHE A 115 7.23 6.86 0.91
CA PHE A 115 7.41 7.00 -0.54
C PHE A 115 8.78 6.51 -1.03
N GLU A 116 9.87 6.83 -0.33
CA GLU A 116 11.21 6.32 -0.65
C GLU A 116 11.25 4.78 -0.64
N PHE A 117 10.62 4.16 0.36
CA PHE A 117 10.50 2.71 0.46
C PHE A 117 9.64 2.11 -0.66
N LEU A 118 8.49 2.72 -0.98
CA LEU A 118 7.65 2.31 -2.11
C LEU A 118 8.40 2.42 -3.44
N LEU A 119 9.20 3.46 -3.63
CA LEU A 119 10.02 3.65 -4.83
C LEU A 119 11.13 2.59 -4.94
N LEU A 120 11.73 2.20 -3.82
CA LEU A 120 12.67 1.08 -3.77
C LEU A 120 11.99 -0.22 -4.21
N ILE A 121 10.83 -0.56 -3.64
CA ILE A 121 10.07 -1.75 -4.04
C ILE A 121 9.76 -1.68 -5.54
N TYR A 122 9.24 -0.55 -6.02
CA TYR A 122 8.82 -0.37 -7.41
C TYR A 122 9.94 -0.58 -8.42
N LYS A 123 11.17 -0.16 -8.09
CA LYS A 123 12.35 -0.38 -8.94
C LYS A 123 12.76 -1.85 -9.04
N CYS A 124 12.32 -2.69 -8.09
CA CYS A 124 12.51 -4.13 -8.14
C CYS A 124 11.35 -4.86 -8.85
N LEU A 125 10.33 -4.15 -9.33
CA LEU A 125 9.17 -4.70 -10.04
C LEU A 125 9.33 -4.78 -11.56
#